data_AF-Q94KI6-F1
#
_entry.id   AF-Q94KI6-F1
#
_cell.length_a   1.000
_cell.length_b   1.000
_cell.length_c   1.000
_cell.angle_alpha   90.00
_cell.angle_beta   90.00
_cell.angle_gamma   90.00
#
_symmetry.space_group_name_H-M   'P 1'
#
loop_
_entity.id
_entity.type
_entity.pdbx_description
1 polymer ?
#
loop_
_entity_poly.entity_id
_entity_poly.type
_entity_poly.pdbx_seq_one_letter_code
_entity_poly.pdbx_strand_id
1 'polypeptide(L)'
;ARELDGTIIAPTNPSAWSGVTLQWLEFTKLEGIVIQGNGVIDGRGSVWWQDFPYDNPIDDEEKLIIPLNHTQNPPMPVQNEMGRTMPSNKPTALRFYGSYGPTVTGITIQNSPQCHLKFDSCNRVLVHDVSISSPGDSPNTDGIHLQNSKDVLIYSSKLACGDDCISIQTGCSNVYVHNVDCGPGHGISIGSLGKDNTRACVSNITVRDVNIHNSMNGVRIKTWQGGSGSVQGVLFSNIQVTEVQLPIVIDQFYCDKRTCTNHTSAVSLEGINYERIKGTYTVKPVHFACSDSFPCVDVSLATVELKPIQEQYHLYDPFCWQTFGELKTPTVPPIGCLQIGKPTNNRIQTDHDIC
;
A
#
# COMPACT_ATOMS: atom_id res chain seq x y z
N ALA A 1 11.11 21.33 17.98
CA ALA A 1 10.39 21.51 16.71
C ALA A 1 11.32 22.13 15.67
N ARG A 2 11.24 21.68 14.42
CA ARG A 2 11.84 22.31 13.24
C ARG A 2 10.68 22.82 12.38
N GLU A 3 10.68 24.11 12.13
CA GLU A 3 9.66 24.79 11.34
C GLU A 3 10.09 24.83 9.88
N LEU A 4 9.21 24.39 8.99
CA LEU A 4 9.38 24.41 7.55
C LEU A 4 8.28 25.31 6.96
N ASP A 5 8.63 26.54 6.62
CA ASP A 5 7.70 27.51 6.00
C ASP A 5 8.02 27.80 4.52
N GLY A 6 9.25 27.48 4.10
CA GLY A 6 9.70 27.64 2.73
C GLY A 6 9.59 26.37 1.90
N THR A 7 10.16 26.40 0.71
CA THR A 7 10.27 25.23 -0.17
C THR A 7 11.70 24.68 -0.16
N ILE A 8 11.86 23.40 0.18
CA ILE A 8 13.10 22.65 -0.06
C ILE A 8 12.96 21.95 -1.41
N ILE A 9 13.91 22.18 -2.31
CA ILE A 9 13.83 21.71 -3.71
C ILE A 9 14.98 20.74 -4.01
N ALA A 10 14.65 19.55 -4.52
CA ALA A 10 15.63 18.54 -4.88
C ALA A 10 16.44 18.94 -6.13
N PRO A 11 17.72 18.55 -6.21
CA PRO A 11 18.52 18.78 -7.41
C PRO A 11 18.09 17.83 -8.55
N THR A 12 18.04 18.34 -9.79
CA THR A 12 17.76 17.54 -11.00
C THR A 12 19.01 17.17 -11.79
N ASN A 13 20.20 17.53 -11.29
CA ASN A 13 21.46 17.14 -11.92
C ASN A 13 21.90 15.79 -11.35
N PRO A 14 22.10 14.73 -12.17
CA PRO A 14 22.55 13.42 -11.70
C PRO A 14 23.85 13.47 -10.88
N SER A 15 24.73 14.44 -11.17
CA SER A 15 26.01 14.58 -10.45
C SER A 15 25.84 15.05 -9.00
N ALA A 16 24.69 15.64 -8.65
CA ALA A 16 24.36 15.98 -7.26
C ALA A 16 23.97 14.74 -6.42
N TRP A 17 23.70 13.62 -7.10
CA TRP A 17 23.32 12.33 -6.50
C TRP A 17 24.47 11.33 -6.57
N SER A 18 25.71 11.78 -6.75
CA SER A 18 26.88 10.90 -6.84
C SER A 18 27.08 10.11 -5.55
N GLY A 19 26.68 8.84 -5.55
CA GLY A 19 26.68 7.93 -4.41
C GLY A 19 25.42 7.05 -4.40
N VAL A 20 25.39 5.98 -3.61
CA VAL A 20 24.15 5.21 -3.40
C VAL A 20 23.41 5.84 -2.24
N THR A 21 22.46 6.74 -2.53
CA THR A 21 21.57 7.30 -1.51
C THR A 21 20.15 6.80 -1.77
N LEU A 22 19.62 5.99 -0.86
CA LEU A 22 18.24 5.51 -0.91
C LEU A 22 17.23 6.60 -0.47
N GLN A 23 17.74 7.72 0.03
CA GLN A 23 17.00 8.74 0.75
C GLN A 23 17.57 10.11 0.39
N TRP A 24 16.72 11.13 0.27
CA TRP A 24 17.15 12.52 0.08
C TRP A 24 17.36 13.24 1.41
N LEU A 25 16.31 13.32 2.23
CA LEU A 25 16.35 13.89 3.58
C LEU A 25 16.18 12.79 4.60
N GLU A 26 17.17 12.62 5.50
CA GLU A 26 17.13 11.58 6.53
C GLU A 26 17.32 12.15 7.95
N PHE A 27 16.45 11.71 8.86
CA PHE A 27 16.54 11.94 10.30
C PHE A 27 16.75 10.60 11.00
N THR A 28 17.90 10.44 11.63
CA THR A 28 18.34 9.14 12.17
C THR A 28 18.55 9.20 13.68
N LYS A 29 17.95 8.24 14.40
CA LYS A 29 18.11 8.00 15.85
C LYS A 29 17.82 9.23 16.71
N LEU A 30 16.72 9.92 16.41
CA LEU A 30 16.28 11.09 17.16
C LEU A 30 15.17 10.74 18.14
N GLU A 31 15.02 11.57 19.17
CA GLU A 31 13.96 11.49 20.16
C GLU A 31 13.12 12.76 20.14
N GLY A 32 11.79 12.63 20.02
CA GLY A 32 10.83 13.73 20.09
C GLY A 32 10.96 14.78 18.99
N ILE A 33 11.53 14.41 17.83
CA ILE A 33 11.67 15.34 16.70
C ILE A 33 10.28 15.69 16.15
N VAL A 34 10.03 16.98 15.92
CA VAL A 34 8.81 17.48 15.31
C VAL A 34 9.19 18.28 14.07
N ILE A 35 8.71 17.85 12.91
CA ILE A 35 8.74 18.61 11.65
C ILE A 35 7.34 19.17 11.43
N GLN A 36 7.23 20.50 11.40
CA GLN A 36 5.95 21.20 11.30
C GLN A 36 6.07 22.45 10.44
N GLY A 37 4.94 23.04 10.06
CA GLY A 37 4.86 24.31 9.32
C GLY A 37 3.91 24.17 8.14
N ASN A 38 3.98 25.11 7.20
CA ASN A 38 3.14 25.11 5.98
C ASN A 38 3.97 25.03 4.68
N GLY A 39 5.26 24.74 4.82
CA GLY A 39 6.21 24.68 3.72
C GLY A 39 6.14 23.37 2.93
N VAL A 40 7.01 23.30 1.91
CA VAL A 40 6.95 22.28 0.87
C VAL A 40 8.29 21.57 0.73
N ILE A 41 8.28 20.24 0.64
CA ILE A 41 9.40 19.42 0.18
C ILE A 41 9.09 18.97 -1.24
N ASP A 42 9.80 19.51 -2.24
CA ASP A 42 9.63 19.15 -3.65
C ASP A 42 10.77 18.25 -4.13
N GLY A 43 10.45 16.96 -4.31
CA GLY A 43 11.39 15.94 -4.75
C GLY A 43 11.77 16.00 -6.24
N ARG A 44 11.05 16.80 -7.05
CA ARG A 44 11.24 16.91 -8.51
C ARG A 44 11.40 15.56 -9.22
N GLY A 45 10.58 14.58 -8.84
CA GLY A 45 10.60 13.18 -9.26
C GLY A 45 10.45 12.96 -10.76
N SER A 46 9.92 13.92 -11.52
CA SER A 46 9.71 13.78 -12.97
C SER A 46 10.97 13.49 -13.78
N VAL A 47 12.16 13.87 -13.29
CA VAL A 47 13.43 13.50 -13.94
C VAL A 47 13.87 12.06 -13.65
N TRP A 48 13.28 11.42 -12.64
CA TRP A 48 13.54 10.03 -12.24
C TRP A 48 12.56 9.03 -12.87
N TRP A 49 11.41 9.49 -13.33
CA TRP A 49 10.36 8.65 -13.92
C TRP A 49 10.51 8.48 -15.45
N GLN A 50 11.40 9.24 -16.11
CA GLN A 50 11.55 9.26 -17.58
C GLN A 50 12.20 8.01 -18.18
N ASP A 51 13.07 7.33 -17.44
CA ASP A 51 13.91 6.26 -17.97
C ASP A 51 13.26 4.85 -17.90
N PHE A 52 12.04 4.75 -17.37
CA PHE A 52 11.38 3.47 -17.14
C PHE A 52 9.95 3.47 -17.72
N PRO A 53 9.78 3.25 -19.04
CA PRO A 53 8.46 2.90 -19.58
C PRO A 53 7.95 1.56 -19.05
N TYR A 54 8.84 0.76 -18.46
CA TYR A 54 8.58 -0.52 -17.81
C TYR A 54 9.65 -0.73 -16.72
N ASP A 55 9.50 -0.13 -15.54
CA ASP A 55 9.72 -1.00 -14.38
C ASP A 55 8.72 -2.14 -14.66
N ASN A 56 9.19 -3.37 -14.96
CA ASN A 56 8.33 -4.55 -15.15
C ASN A 56 7.14 -4.39 -14.22
N PRO A 57 5.86 -4.57 -14.60
CA PRO A 57 4.78 -4.48 -13.64
C PRO A 57 5.20 -5.34 -12.44
N ILE A 58 5.64 -4.67 -11.36
CA ILE A 58 6.35 -5.31 -10.24
C ILE A 58 5.33 -6.20 -9.49
N ASP A 59 4.08 -6.06 -9.88
CA ASP A 59 2.90 -6.63 -9.36
C ASP A 59 2.21 -7.22 -10.60
N ASP A 60 1.96 -8.52 -10.62
CA ASP A 60 1.17 -9.24 -11.63
C ASP A 60 -0.29 -8.71 -11.78
N GLU A 61 -0.59 -7.53 -11.24
CA GLU A 61 -1.90 -6.87 -11.14
C GLU A 61 -2.48 -6.44 -12.48
N GLU A 62 -1.66 -6.24 -13.53
CA GLU A 62 -2.17 -6.12 -14.91
C GLU A 62 -2.97 -7.36 -15.34
N LYS A 63 -2.71 -8.55 -14.78
CA LYS A 63 -3.49 -9.76 -15.07
C LYS A 63 -4.90 -9.71 -14.45
N LEU A 64 -5.12 -8.90 -13.42
CA LEU A 64 -6.42 -8.74 -12.76
C LEU A 64 -7.31 -7.68 -13.44
N ILE A 65 -6.73 -6.81 -14.27
CA ILE A 65 -7.40 -5.63 -14.86
C ILE A 65 -7.34 -5.74 -16.39
N ILE A 66 -8.46 -6.11 -17.02
CA ILE A 66 -8.57 -6.20 -18.48
C ILE A 66 -9.43 -5.04 -19.01
N PRO A 67 -8.87 -4.10 -19.77
CA PRO A 67 -9.63 -3.04 -20.43
C PRO A 67 -10.63 -3.63 -21.44
N LEU A 68 -11.82 -3.02 -21.56
CA LEU A 68 -12.85 -3.48 -22.50
C LEU A 68 -12.43 -3.31 -23.99
N ASN A 69 -11.49 -2.41 -24.28
CA ASN A 69 -10.96 -2.15 -25.61
C ASN A 69 -9.43 -2.31 -25.62
N HIS A 70 -8.93 -3.34 -26.29
CA HIS A 70 -7.50 -3.68 -26.42
C HIS A 70 -6.70 -2.69 -27.34
N THR A 71 -6.90 -1.37 -27.24
CA THR A 71 -6.35 -0.42 -28.22
C THR A 71 -5.63 0.79 -27.64
N GLN A 72 -5.02 0.69 -26.47
CA GLN A 72 -4.08 1.71 -26.01
C GLN A 72 -2.76 1.08 -25.59
N ASN A 73 -1.84 0.97 -26.54
CA ASN A 73 -0.44 1.05 -26.18
C ASN A 73 -0.21 2.49 -25.70
N PRO A 74 0.26 2.71 -24.46
CA PRO A 74 0.61 4.05 -24.02
C PRO A 74 1.67 4.63 -24.97
N PRO A 75 1.62 5.93 -25.27
CA PRO A 75 2.62 6.56 -26.12
C PRO A 75 4.01 6.37 -25.50
N MET A 76 4.93 5.81 -26.28
CA MET A 76 6.35 5.72 -25.93
C MET A 76 6.87 7.10 -25.53
N PRO A 77 7.50 7.26 -24.35
CA PRO A 77 8.18 8.51 -24.02
C PRO A 77 9.27 8.76 -25.06
N VAL A 78 9.32 9.99 -25.57
CA VAL A 78 10.38 10.46 -26.46
C VAL A 78 11.70 10.38 -25.67
N GLN A 79 12.61 9.51 -26.11
CA GLN A 79 13.99 9.50 -25.60
C GLN A 79 14.60 10.87 -25.87
N ASN A 80 14.90 11.62 -24.80
CA ASN A 80 15.73 12.81 -24.93
C ASN A 80 17.16 12.35 -25.20
N GLU A 81 17.57 12.51 -26.45
CA GLU A 81 18.98 12.50 -26.82
C GLU A 81 19.69 13.66 -26.07
N MET A 82 20.78 13.31 -25.39
CA MET A 82 21.74 14.21 -24.71
C MET A 82 21.34 14.76 -23.32
N GLY A 83 21.28 13.87 -22.32
CA GLY A 83 21.42 14.22 -20.90
C GLY A 83 22.08 13.05 -20.14
N ARG A 84 22.84 13.32 -19.08
CA ARG A 84 23.24 12.25 -18.14
C ARG A 84 21.94 11.70 -17.52
N THR A 85 21.74 10.39 -17.53
CA THR A 85 20.57 9.73 -16.92
C THR A 85 20.65 9.78 -15.40
N MET A 86 19.49 9.74 -14.74
CA MET A 86 19.43 9.64 -13.29
C MET A 86 19.94 8.26 -12.83
N PRO A 87 20.47 8.11 -11.60
CA PRO A 87 20.76 6.79 -11.05
C PRO A 87 19.52 5.89 -11.03
N SER A 88 19.72 4.56 -11.14
CA SER A 88 18.60 3.60 -11.15
C SER A 88 17.84 3.54 -9.82
N ASN A 89 18.54 3.80 -8.70
CA ASN A 89 17.96 3.78 -7.37
C ASN A 89 17.32 5.13 -7.08
N LYS A 90 16.00 5.19 -7.13
CA LYS A 90 15.21 6.39 -6.84
C LYS A 90 15.21 6.66 -5.32
N PRO A 91 15.56 7.86 -4.86
CA PRO A 91 15.58 8.18 -3.43
C PRO A 91 14.17 8.51 -2.92
N THR A 92 13.85 8.02 -1.73
CA THR A 92 12.69 8.51 -0.96
C THR A 92 12.94 9.96 -0.50
N ALA A 93 11.92 10.81 -0.53
CA ALA A 93 12.09 12.24 -0.23
C ALA A 93 12.44 12.51 1.24
N LEU A 94 11.67 11.96 2.18
CA LEU A 94 11.87 12.16 3.61
C LEU A 94 11.83 10.83 4.37
N ARG A 95 12.87 10.52 5.13
CA ARG A 95 12.95 9.32 5.97
C ARG A 95 13.27 9.64 7.42
N PHE A 96 12.60 8.92 8.32
CA PHE A 96 12.98 8.75 9.71
C PHE A 96 13.47 7.32 9.93
N TYR A 97 14.65 7.17 10.52
CA TYR A 97 15.23 5.87 10.84
C TYR A 97 15.55 5.76 12.33
N GLY A 98 15.14 4.68 12.98
CA GLY A 98 15.53 4.37 14.36
C GLY A 98 15.07 5.41 15.39
N SER A 99 14.04 6.21 15.09
CA SER A 99 13.65 7.38 15.90
C SER A 99 12.46 7.09 16.81
N TYR A 100 12.42 7.78 17.95
CA TYR A 100 11.37 7.64 18.96
C TYR A 100 10.56 8.93 19.07
N GLY A 101 9.24 8.85 18.96
CA GLY A 101 8.38 10.04 18.98
C GLY A 101 8.50 11.00 17.80
N PRO A 102 8.83 10.59 16.54
CA PRO A 102 8.86 11.54 15.44
C PRO A 102 7.43 12.00 15.10
N THR A 103 7.26 13.32 14.98
CA THR A 103 6.01 13.96 14.54
C THR A 103 6.24 14.70 13.23
N VAL A 104 5.35 14.48 12.25
CA VAL A 104 5.32 15.25 10.99
C VAL A 104 3.92 15.83 10.80
N THR A 105 3.83 17.15 10.65
CA THR A 105 2.52 17.81 10.53
C THR A 105 2.51 19.08 9.67
N GLY A 106 1.39 19.38 9.03
CA GLY A 106 1.12 20.64 8.31
C GLY A 106 1.84 20.82 6.97
N ILE A 107 2.95 20.10 6.76
CA ILE A 107 3.78 20.26 5.58
C ILE A 107 3.20 19.57 4.34
N THR A 108 3.67 20.02 3.17
CA THR A 108 3.44 19.34 1.89
C THR A 108 4.70 18.61 1.42
N ILE A 109 4.57 17.37 0.96
CA ILE A 109 5.65 16.62 0.28
C ILE A 109 5.15 16.25 -1.12
N GLN A 110 5.81 16.74 -2.16
CA GLN A 110 5.36 16.56 -3.53
C GLN A 110 6.45 16.02 -4.45
N ASN A 111 6.02 15.34 -5.51
CA ASN A 111 6.88 14.84 -6.59
C ASN A 111 8.08 14.05 -6.06
N SER A 112 7.88 13.14 -5.11
CA SER A 112 8.99 12.32 -4.61
C SER A 112 9.49 11.37 -5.70
N PRO A 113 10.80 11.18 -5.90
CA PRO A 113 11.31 10.20 -6.87
C PRO A 113 10.85 8.76 -6.59
N GLN A 114 10.64 8.43 -5.31
CA GLN A 114 10.10 7.16 -4.81
C GLN A 114 9.08 7.48 -3.71
N CYS A 115 9.16 6.86 -2.52
CA CYS A 115 8.25 7.14 -1.41
C CYS A 115 8.38 8.61 -0.94
N HIS A 116 7.28 9.23 -0.51
CA HIS A 116 7.29 10.61 -0.01
C HIS A 116 7.79 10.67 1.44
N LEU A 117 7.20 9.86 2.33
CA LEU A 117 7.52 9.84 3.75
C LEU A 117 7.72 8.40 4.24
N LYS A 118 8.92 8.08 4.72
CA LYS A 118 9.25 6.74 5.23
C LYS A 118 9.60 6.76 6.72
N PHE A 119 9.03 5.81 7.47
CA PHE A 119 9.44 5.50 8.83
C PHE A 119 9.97 4.07 8.88
N ASP A 120 11.22 3.92 9.30
CA ASP A 120 11.85 2.63 9.46
C ASP A 120 12.43 2.49 10.87
N SER A 121 12.05 1.41 11.56
CA SER A 121 12.54 1.10 12.91
C SER A 121 12.20 2.21 13.92
N CYS A 122 11.05 2.87 13.74
CA CYS A 122 10.58 3.97 14.56
C CYS A 122 9.54 3.52 15.60
N ASN A 123 9.37 4.29 16.66
CA ASN A 123 8.36 4.02 17.69
C ASN A 123 7.64 5.33 18.07
N ARG A 124 6.35 5.27 18.40
CA ARG A 124 5.50 6.45 18.71
C ARG A 124 5.47 7.46 17.57
N VAL A 125 5.25 6.98 16.35
CA VAL A 125 5.19 7.83 15.17
C VAL A 125 3.85 8.58 15.15
N LEU A 126 3.90 9.88 14.86
CA LEU A 126 2.72 10.72 14.72
C LEU A 126 2.78 11.46 13.38
N VAL A 127 1.76 11.30 12.54
CA VAL A 127 1.61 12.04 11.29
C VAL A 127 0.20 12.62 11.21
N HIS A 128 0.08 13.93 11.01
CA HIS A 128 -1.24 14.53 10.81
C HIS A 128 -1.23 15.82 10.04
N ASP A 129 -2.33 16.16 9.37
CA ASP A 129 -2.46 17.38 8.58
C ASP A 129 -1.38 17.51 7.49
N VAL A 130 -0.86 16.39 6.99
CA VAL A 130 0.11 16.39 5.89
C VAL A 130 -0.60 16.29 4.54
N SER A 131 -0.01 16.93 3.54
CA SER A 131 -0.43 16.79 2.14
C SER A 131 0.66 16.14 1.31
N ILE A 132 0.33 15.07 0.59
CA ILE A 132 1.22 14.38 -0.33
C ILE A 132 0.61 14.42 -1.73
N SER A 133 1.42 14.79 -2.73
CA SER A 133 0.97 14.89 -4.11
C SER A 133 2.04 14.51 -5.14
N SER A 134 1.75 13.53 -5.98
CA SER A 134 2.44 13.23 -7.24
C SER A 134 1.42 12.81 -8.30
N PRO A 135 1.76 12.86 -9.61
CA PRO A 135 0.91 12.29 -10.66
C PRO A 135 0.53 10.83 -10.37
N GLY A 136 -0.70 10.44 -10.71
CA GLY A 136 -1.22 9.09 -10.44
C GLY A 136 -0.54 7.97 -11.23
N ASP A 137 0.26 8.33 -12.24
CA ASP A 137 1.07 7.44 -13.07
C ASP A 137 2.56 7.46 -12.68
N SER A 138 2.93 8.12 -11.58
CA SER A 138 4.32 8.17 -11.11
C SER A 138 4.73 6.87 -10.39
N PRO A 139 5.73 6.12 -10.88
CA PRO A 139 6.01 4.76 -10.42
C PRO A 139 6.61 4.72 -9.01
N ASN A 140 6.09 3.83 -8.16
CA ASN A 140 6.60 3.53 -6.82
C ASN A 140 6.68 4.74 -5.88
N THR A 141 5.71 5.63 -5.99
CA THR A 141 5.68 6.89 -5.23
C THR A 141 4.84 6.83 -3.95
N ASP A 142 4.98 5.77 -3.14
CA ASP A 142 4.18 5.59 -1.91
C ASP A 142 4.07 6.89 -1.10
N GLY A 143 2.88 7.16 -0.55
CA GLY A 143 2.68 8.33 0.31
C GLY A 143 3.43 8.18 1.63
N ILE A 144 2.90 7.35 2.53
CA ILE A 144 3.52 7.05 3.81
C ILE A 144 3.91 5.57 3.87
N HIS A 145 5.20 5.31 3.97
CA HIS A 145 5.76 3.97 4.00
C HIS A 145 6.25 3.62 5.42
N LEU A 146 5.63 2.63 6.06
CA LEU A 146 5.98 2.15 7.39
C LEU A 146 6.71 0.81 7.31
N GLN A 147 7.84 0.71 8.01
CA GLN A 147 8.61 -0.52 8.11
C GLN A 147 9.18 -0.65 9.53
N ASN A 148 9.14 -1.85 10.12
CA ASN A 148 9.69 -2.12 11.46
C ASN A 148 9.22 -1.13 12.55
N SER A 149 8.04 -0.53 12.41
CA SER A 149 7.64 0.63 13.21
C SER A 149 6.43 0.35 14.09
N LYS A 150 6.47 0.83 15.34
CA LYS A 150 5.47 0.50 16.36
C LYS A 150 4.78 1.75 16.90
N ASP A 151 3.53 1.58 17.31
CA ASP A 151 2.72 2.64 17.92
C ASP A 151 2.65 3.86 16.97
N VAL A 152 1.99 3.69 15.84
CA VAL A 152 1.92 4.68 14.76
C VAL A 152 0.50 5.24 14.71
N LEU A 153 0.37 6.57 14.71
CA LEU A 153 -0.88 7.29 14.51
C LEU A 153 -0.78 8.19 13.27
N ILE A 154 -1.66 7.98 12.29
CA ILE A 154 -1.76 8.78 11.06
C ILE A 154 -3.18 9.31 10.93
N TYR A 155 -3.37 10.63 10.84
CA TYR A 155 -4.73 11.17 10.65
C TYR A 155 -4.84 12.50 9.91
N SER A 156 -6.06 12.86 9.49
CA SER A 156 -6.39 14.17 8.87
C SER A 156 -5.45 14.56 7.73
N SER A 157 -5.11 13.62 6.86
CA SER A 157 -4.08 13.80 5.83
C SER A 157 -4.63 13.52 4.43
N LYS A 158 -4.08 14.18 3.41
CA LYS A 158 -4.45 14.02 2.00
C LYS A 158 -3.29 13.41 1.24
N LEU A 159 -3.52 12.27 0.59
CA LEU A 159 -2.48 11.47 -0.03
C LEU A 159 -2.87 11.16 -1.48
N ALA A 160 -2.18 11.78 -2.43
CA ALA A 160 -2.33 11.54 -3.86
C ALA A 160 -0.97 11.16 -4.45
N CYS A 161 -0.83 9.94 -4.97
CA CYS A 161 0.42 9.45 -5.51
C CYS A 161 0.18 8.40 -6.61
N GLY A 162 1.25 7.88 -7.21
CA GLY A 162 1.16 6.81 -8.21
C GLY A 162 1.31 5.40 -7.64
N ASP A 163 1.42 5.24 -6.32
CA ASP A 163 1.44 3.93 -5.65
C ASP A 163 0.61 3.95 -4.35
N ASP A 164 0.91 3.09 -3.37
CA ASP A 164 0.21 2.99 -2.10
C ASP A 164 0.15 4.35 -1.35
N CYS A 165 -1.04 4.84 -1.02
CA CYS A 165 -1.20 6.01 -0.14
C CYS A 165 -0.48 5.77 1.19
N ILE A 166 -0.71 4.58 1.77
CA ILE A 166 -0.04 4.11 2.98
C ILE A 166 0.34 2.65 2.77
N SER A 167 1.63 2.33 2.90
CA SER A 167 2.14 0.96 2.85
C SER A 167 2.68 0.55 4.22
N ILE A 168 2.19 -0.59 4.73
CA ILE A 168 2.51 -1.13 6.06
C ILE A 168 3.30 -2.42 5.88
N GLN A 169 4.62 -2.35 6.05
CA GLN A 169 5.53 -3.47 5.86
C GLN A 169 5.73 -4.28 7.14
N THR A 170 6.51 -5.36 7.01
CA THR A 170 6.92 -6.23 8.13
C THR A 170 7.50 -5.45 9.33
N GLY A 171 7.30 -6.01 10.52
CA GLY A 171 7.77 -5.47 11.79
C GLY A 171 6.90 -4.35 12.34
N CYS A 172 5.78 -4.03 11.68
CA CYS A 172 4.84 -3.01 12.14
C CYS A 172 3.79 -3.57 13.11
N SER A 173 3.51 -2.83 14.19
CA SER A 173 2.44 -3.19 15.12
C SER A 173 1.80 -1.96 15.77
N ASN A 174 0.52 -2.05 16.12
CA ASN A 174 -0.25 -0.93 16.71
C ASN A 174 -0.27 0.28 15.78
N VAL A 175 -0.77 0.09 14.56
CA VAL A 175 -0.92 1.18 13.58
C VAL A 175 -2.37 1.60 13.53
N TYR A 176 -2.63 2.88 13.77
CA TYR A 176 -3.95 3.47 13.71
C TYR A 176 -4.00 4.60 12.68
N VAL A 177 -4.81 4.41 11.65
CA VAL A 177 -5.03 5.36 10.56
C VAL A 177 -6.48 5.84 10.59
N HIS A 178 -6.71 7.16 10.63
CA HIS A 178 -8.07 7.68 10.50
C HIS A 178 -8.22 9.04 9.84
N ASN A 179 -9.39 9.33 9.25
CA ASN A 179 -9.66 10.62 8.58
C ASN A 179 -8.63 10.92 7.46
N VAL A 180 -8.36 9.95 6.59
CA VAL A 180 -7.44 10.10 5.46
C VAL A 180 -8.23 10.17 4.16
N ASP A 181 -7.82 11.08 3.28
CA ASP A 181 -8.30 11.17 1.90
C ASP A 181 -7.19 10.63 1.00
N CYS A 182 -7.45 9.50 0.33
CA CYS A 182 -6.47 8.74 -0.44
C CYS A 182 -6.92 8.63 -1.89
N GLY A 183 -6.13 9.15 -2.83
CA GLY A 183 -6.44 9.01 -4.24
C GLY A 183 -5.91 10.15 -5.10
N PRO A 184 -5.47 9.87 -6.34
CA PRO A 184 -5.29 8.53 -6.93
C PRO A 184 -4.14 7.73 -6.29
N GLY A 185 -3.95 6.47 -6.71
CA GLY A 185 -2.85 5.60 -6.29
C GLY A 185 -3.21 4.11 -6.23
N HIS A 186 -2.61 3.37 -5.31
CA HIS A 186 -2.87 1.94 -5.08
C HIS A 186 -3.56 1.64 -3.73
N GLY A 187 -4.12 2.65 -3.06
CA GLY A 187 -4.91 2.49 -1.85
C GLY A 187 -4.08 2.38 -0.57
N ILE A 188 -4.62 1.70 0.44
CA ILE A 188 -3.93 1.44 1.72
C ILE A 188 -3.60 -0.05 1.78
N SER A 189 -2.30 -0.35 1.82
CA SER A 189 -1.79 -1.71 1.68
C SER A 189 -1.02 -2.18 2.91
N ILE A 190 -1.30 -3.41 3.35
CA ILE A 190 -0.42 -4.18 4.22
C ILE A 190 0.44 -5.08 3.33
N GLY A 191 1.75 -4.83 3.32
CA GLY A 191 2.74 -5.55 2.52
C GLY A 191 3.35 -4.76 1.35
N SER A 192 4.13 -5.40 0.48
CA SER A 192 4.23 -6.85 0.32
C SER A 192 5.06 -7.55 1.40
N LEU A 193 4.52 -8.64 1.95
CA LEU A 193 5.10 -9.34 3.10
C LEU A 193 5.73 -10.68 2.71
N GLY A 194 6.91 -10.98 3.25
CA GLY A 194 7.55 -12.28 3.11
C GLY A 194 8.32 -12.50 1.81
N LYS A 195 8.79 -11.41 1.17
CA LYS A 195 9.63 -11.48 -0.04
C LYS A 195 10.81 -12.42 0.17
N ASP A 196 11.21 -13.16 -0.86
CA ASP A 196 12.35 -14.08 -0.83
C ASP A 196 12.27 -15.14 0.30
N ASN A 197 11.06 -15.67 0.54
CA ASN A 197 10.77 -16.65 1.60
C ASN A 197 11.11 -16.15 3.01
N THR A 198 11.12 -14.83 3.22
CA THR A 198 11.39 -14.26 4.55
C THR A 198 10.19 -14.35 5.46
N ARG A 199 10.45 -14.27 6.78
CA ARG A 199 9.41 -14.15 7.80
C ARG A 199 8.93 -12.70 7.88
N ALA A 200 7.62 -12.50 7.88
CA ALA A 200 7.01 -11.20 8.02
C ALA A 200 5.95 -11.18 9.13
N CYS A 201 5.95 -10.12 9.94
CA CYS A 201 5.10 -9.98 11.11
C CYS A 201 4.41 -8.62 11.10
N VAL A 202 3.09 -8.60 11.09
CA VAL A 202 2.28 -7.39 11.22
C VAL A 202 1.12 -7.66 12.16
N SER A 203 0.85 -6.77 13.11
CA SER A 203 -0.27 -6.98 14.04
C SER A 203 -0.94 -5.72 14.52
N ASN A 204 -2.22 -5.85 14.89
CA ASN A 204 -3.03 -4.76 15.45
C ASN A 204 -3.03 -3.51 14.57
N ILE A 205 -3.65 -3.63 13.40
CA ILE A 205 -3.78 -2.56 12.42
C ILE A 205 -5.24 -2.12 12.35
N THR A 206 -5.50 -0.83 12.54
CA THR A 206 -6.84 -0.26 12.36
C THR A 206 -6.76 0.89 11.36
N VAL A 207 -7.54 0.79 10.29
CA VAL A 207 -7.71 1.83 9.29
C VAL A 207 -9.20 2.17 9.24
N ARG A 208 -9.55 3.43 9.52
CA ARG A 208 -10.95 3.82 9.54
C ARG A 208 -11.25 5.25 9.14
N ASP A 209 -12.50 5.52 8.77
CA ASP A 209 -12.93 6.87 8.38
C ASP A 209 -12.07 7.40 7.23
N VAL A 210 -11.91 6.60 6.18
CA VAL A 210 -11.05 6.89 5.02
C VAL A 210 -11.91 7.02 3.77
N ASN A 211 -11.61 8.02 2.93
CA ASN A 211 -12.09 8.08 1.57
C ASN A 211 -10.99 7.60 0.64
N ILE A 212 -11.30 6.65 -0.26
CA ILE A 212 -10.39 6.17 -1.28
C ILE A 212 -11.04 6.40 -2.64
N HIS A 213 -10.36 7.09 -3.54
CA HIS A 213 -10.94 7.43 -4.84
C HIS A 213 -9.94 7.31 -5.99
N ASN A 214 -10.43 6.97 -7.18
CA ASN A 214 -9.62 6.88 -8.41
C ASN A 214 -8.33 6.07 -8.22
N SER A 215 -8.44 4.97 -7.50
CA SER A 215 -7.32 4.14 -7.05
C SER A 215 -7.46 2.72 -7.60
N MET A 216 -6.33 2.06 -7.81
CA MET A 216 -6.32 0.65 -8.22
C MET A 216 -6.96 -0.23 -7.15
N ASN A 217 -6.57 -0.04 -5.89
CA ASN A 217 -7.12 -0.79 -4.76
C ASN A 217 -7.74 0.15 -3.73
N GLY A 218 -8.68 -0.39 -2.95
CA GLY A 218 -9.17 0.26 -1.74
C GLY A 218 -8.25 -0.10 -0.58
N VAL A 219 -8.60 -1.15 0.14
CA VAL A 219 -7.77 -1.77 1.17
C VAL A 219 -7.24 -3.11 0.71
N ARG A 220 -5.93 -3.32 0.88
CA ARG A 220 -5.22 -4.46 0.30
C ARG A 220 -4.30 -5.11 1.34
N ILE A 221 -4.24 -6.44 1.32
CA ILE A 221 -3.18 -7.22 1.98
C ILE A 221 -2.48 -8.05 0.92
N LYS A 222 -1.17 -7.84 0.75
CA LYS A 222 -0.33 -8.51 -0.25
C LYS A 222 0.81 -9.27 0.42
N THR A 223 0.91 -10.57 0.19
CA THR A 223 1.99 -11.42 0.73
C THR A 223 2.61 -12.25 -0.38
N TRP A 224 3.92 -12.40 -0.36
CA TRP A 224 4.65 -13.20 -1.33
C TRP A 224 4.38 -14.69 -1.12
N GLN A 225 4.19 -15.40 -2.23
CA GLN A 225 4.22 -16.85 -2.20
C GLN A 225 5.60 -17.34 -1.73
N GLY A 226 5.61 -18.36 -0.89
CA GLY A 226 6.82 -18.86 -0.23
C GLY A 226 7.16 -18.17 1.10
N GLY A 227 6.54 -17.03 1.42
CA GLY A 227 6.71 -16.32 2.68
C GLY A 227 6.26 -17.10 3.92
N SER A 228 6.59 -16.57 5.10
CA SER A 228 6.21 -17.12 6.41
C SER A 228 5.95 -16.02 7.45
N GLY A 229 5.47 -16.38 8.65
CA GLY A 229 5.06 -15.45 9.70
C GLY A 229 3.56 -15.16 9.68
N SER A 230 3.12 -14.02 10.22
CA SER A 230 1.70 -13.73 10.45
C SER A 230 1.30 -12.27 10.27
N VAL A 231 0.05 -12.08 9.85
CA VAL A 231 -0.71 -10.84 9.90
C VAL A 231 -1.95 -11.09 10.74
N GLN A 232 -2.06 -10.41 11.88
CA GLN A 232 -3.15 -10.64 12.83
C GLN A 232 -3.82 -9.37 13.33
N GLY A 233 -5.14 -9.42 13.48
CA GLY A 233 -5.90 -8.36 14.16
C GLY A 233 -5.92 -7.09 13.33
N VAL A 234 -6.57 -7.19 12.17
CA VAL A 234 -6.72 -6.08 11.24
C VAL A 234 -8.18 -5.64 11.19
N LEU A 235 -8.42 -4.34 11.25
CA LEU A 235 -9.73 -3.73 11.09
C LEU A 235 -9.69 -2.63 10.02
N PHE A 236 -10.45 -2.84 8.97
CA PHE A 236 -10.79 -1.84 7.97
C PHE A 236 -12.24 -1.41 8.19
N SER A 237 -12.50 -0.19 8.66
CA SER A 237 -13.85 0.22 9.09
C SER A 237 -14.26 1.61 8.59
N ASN A 238 -15.49 1.82 8.11
CA ASN A 238 -15.95 3.11 7.61
C ASN A 238 -15.10 3.65 6.44
N ILE A 239 -15.03 2.88 5.35
CA ILE A 239 -14.25 3.26 4.18
C ILE A 239 -15.22 3.58 3.04
N GLN A 240 -15.10 4.77 2.47
CA GLN A 240 -15.82 5.15 1.27
C GLN A 240 -14.91 4.96 0.06
N VAL A 241 -15.34 4.17 -0.92
CA VAL A 241 -14.62 3.97 -2.17
C VAL A 241 -15.35 4.64 -3.32
N THR A 242 -14.66 5.41 -4.16
CA THR A 242 -15.24 6.04 -5.36
C THR A 242 -14.40 5.70 -6.58
N GLU A 243 -14.98 5.00 -7.55
CA GLU A 243 -14.30 4.60 -8.79
C GLU A 243 -12.99 3.82 -8.54
N VAL A 244 -13.00 2.98 -7.50
CA VAL A 244 -11.86 2.12 -7.15
C VAL A 244 -11.93 0.82 -7.93
N GLN A 245 -10.84 0.36 -8.53
CA GLN A 245 -10.90 -0.86 -9.35
C GLN A 245 -11.20 -2.11 -8.51
N LEU A 246 -10.43 -2.30 -7.43
CA LEU A 246 -10.50 -3.42 -6.51
C LEU A 246 -10.64 -2.93 -5.05
N PRO A 247 -11.86 -2.68 -4.54
CA PRO A 247 -12.04 -2.09 -3.20
C PRO A 247 -11.45 -2.89 -2.04
N ILE A 248 -11.51 -4.23 -2.11
CA ILE A 248 -11.10 -5.11 -1.02
C ILE A 248 -10.28 -6.26 -1.60
N VAL A 249 -9.01 -6.35 -1.20
CA VAL A 249 -8.06 -7.34 -1.74
C VAL A 249 -7.29 -8.05 -0.63
N ILE A 250 -7.23 -9.38 -0.72
CA ILE A 250 -6.20 -10.21 -0.09
C ILE A 250 -5.57 -11.04 -1.21
N ASP A 251 -4.25 -10.95 -1.36
CA ASP A 251 -3.50 -11.76 -2.31
C ASP A 251 -2.26 -12.35 -1.63
N GLN A 252 -2.26 -13.68 -1.43
CA GLN A 252 -1.12 -14.43 -0.90
C GLN A 252 -0.20 -15.00 -2.00
N PHE A 253 -0.49 -14.75 -3.28
CA PHE A 253 0.26 -15.27 -4.42
C PHE A 253 1.17 -14.24 -5.07
N TYR A 254 1.35 -13.09 -4.42
CA TYR A 254 2.07 -11.95 -4.97
C TYR A 254 3.49 -12.32 -5.43
N CYS A 255 3.86 -11.80 -6.59
CA CYS A 255 5.12 -12.06 -7.26
C CYS A 255 5.43 -11.02 -8.34
N ASP A 256 6.70 -10.67 -8.50
CA ASP A 256 7.21 -9.65 -9.44
C ASP A 256 7.73 -10.22 -10.77
N LYS A 257 7.39 -11.48 -11.07
CA LYS A 257 7.84 -12.17 -12.29
C LYS A 257 6.65 -12.53 -13.14
N ARG A 258 6.81 -12.40 -14.47
CA ARG A 258 5.79 -12.81 -15.45
C ARG A 258 5.31 -14.26 -15.25
N THR A 259 6.22 -15.13 -14.83
CA THR A 259 5.96 -16.52 -14.45
C THR A 259 6.60 -16.78 -13.09
N CYS A 260 5.78 -17.23 -12.14
CA CYS A 260 6.22 -17.56 -10.80
C CYS A 260 6.04 -19.05 -10.56
N THR A 261 6.99 -19.67 -9.87
CA THR A 261 6.84 -21.04 -9.38
C THR A 261 5.76 -21.03 -8.31
N ASN A 262 4.75 -21.88 -8.44
CA ASN A 262 3.70 -22.01 -7.43
C ASN A 262 4.32 -22.47 -6.11
N HIS A 263 4.20 -21.63 -5.08
CA HIS A 263 4.49 -22.01 -3.70
C HIS A 263 3.20 -22.07 -2.91
N THR A 264 3.08 -23.09 -2.04
CA THR A 264 1.95 -23.20 -1.12
C THR A 264 2.26 -22.60 0.25
N SER A 265 3.52 -22.29 0.58
CA SER A 265 3.81 -21.51 1.79
C SER A 265 3.37 -20.06 1.60
N ALA A 266 2.85 -19.43 2.65
CA ALA A 266 2.46 -18.02 2.65
C ALA A 266 2.50 -17.49 4.09
N VAL A 267 2.49 -16.15 4.24
CA VAL A 267 2.31 -15.49 5.52
C VAL A 267 0.89 -15.77 6.04
N SER A 268 0.74 -16.28 7.26
CA SER A 268 -0.57 -16.60 7.84
C SER A 268 -1.42 -15.33 8.04
N LEU A 269 -2.72 -15.41 7.72
CA LEU A 269 -3.67 -14.31 7.82
C LEU A 269 -4.83 -14.70 8.74
N GLU A 270 -4.98 -14.00 9.85
CA GLU A 270 -6.01 -14.30 10.86
C GLU A 270 -6.66 -13.04 11.44
N GLY A 271 -7.99 -13.06 11.62
CA GLY A 271 -8.70 -11.98 12.30
C GLY A 271 -8.69 -10.69 11.50
N ILE A 272 -9.11 -10.77 10.23
CA ILE A 272 -9.18 -9.64 9.31
C ILE A 272 -10.64 -9.20 9.18
N ASN A 273 -10.94 -7.97 9.59
CA ASN A 273 -12.31 -7.46 9.67
C ASN A 273 -12.52 -6.32 8.69
N TYR A 274 -13.55 -6.44 7.86
CA TYR A 274 -13.98 -5.42 6.91
C TYR A 274 -15.38 -4.95 7.28
N GLU A 275 -15.52 -3.69 7.69
CA GLU A 275 -16.76 -3.16 8.24
C GLU A 275 -17.17 -1.84 7.58
N ARG A 276 -18.42 -1.71 7.14
CA ARG A 276 -18.96 -0.46 6.58
C ARG A 276 -18.08 0.08 5.44
N ILE A 277 -17.73 -0.79 4.49
CA ILE A 277 -17.03 -0.40 3.26
C ILE A 277 -18.08 -0.19 2.18
N LYS A 278 -18.22 1.04 1.70
CA LYS A 278 -19.30 1.44 0.80
C LYS A 278 -18.81 2.26 -0.37
N GLY A 279 -19.56 2.25 -1.46
CA GLY A 279 -19.34 3.16 -2.59
C GLY A 279 -19.31 2.44 -3.93
N THR A 280 -18.37 2.78 -4.81
CA THR A 280 -18.36 2.33 -6.21
C THR A 280 -17.05 1.66 -6.63
N TYR A 281 -17.16 0.70 -7.55
CA TYR A 281 -16.02 -0.02 -8.10
C TYR A 281 -16.10 -0.21 -9.61
N THR A 282 -14.96 -0.41 -10.27
CA THR A 282 -14.88 -0.49 -11.74
C THR A 282 -14.37 -1.82 -12.29
N VAL A 283 -13.80 -2.72 -11.47
CA VAL A 283 -13.32 -4.05 -11.90
C VAL A 283 -13.96 -5.18 -11.09
N LYS A 284 -13.62 -5.31 -9.80
CA LYS A 284 -14.10 -6.43 -8.96
C LYS A 284 -14.31 -5.94 -7.53
N PRO A 285 -15.43 -6.25 -6.88
CA PRO A 285 -15.75 -5.70 -5.55
C PRO A 285 -14.86 -6.31 -4.46
N VAL A 286 -14.56 -7.60 -4.55
CA VAL A 286 -13.75 -8.36 -3.57
C VAL A 286 -12.89 -9.39 -4.30
N HIS A 287 -11.62 -9.44 -3.92
CA HIS A 287 -10.69 -10.47 -4.35
C HIS A 287 -9.94 -11.05 -3.15
N PHE A 288 -10.28 -12.28 -2.75
CA PHE A 288 -9.54 -13.01 -1.73
C PHE A 288 -8.88 -14.24 -2.36
N ALA A 289 -7.56 -14.23 -2.45
CA ALA A 289 -6.76 -15.32 -2.97
C ALA A 289 -5.79 -15.79 -1.89
N CYS A 290 -6.17 -16.84 -1.16
CA CYS A 290 -5.38 -17.40 -0.06
C CYS A 290 -4.81 -18.77 -0.41
N SER A 291 -3.72 -19.18 0.22
CA SER A 291 -3.04 -20.45 -0.04
C SER A 291 -3.83 -21.66 0.48
N ASP A 292 -3.78 -22.78 -0.23
CA ASP A 292 -4.33 -24.06 0.23
C ASP A 292 -3.69 -24.58 1.53
N SER A 293 -2.39 -24.30 1.73
CA SER A 293 -1.67 -24.74 2.95
C SER A 293 -1.75 -23.73 4.09
N PHE A 294 -2.13 -22.49 3.78
CA PHE A 294 -2.25 -21.36 4.71
C PHE A 294 -3.49 -20.54 4.39
N PRO A 295 -4.69 -21.13 4.53
CA PRO A 295 -5.93 -20.43 4.26
C PRO A 295 -6.05 -19.18 5.15
N CYS A 296 -6.72 -18.15 4.65
CA CYS A 296 -7.08 -17.01 5.47
C CYS A 296 -8.22 -17.43 6.41
N VAL A 297 -8.08 -17.16 7.69
CA VAL A 297 -9.03 -17.59 8.72
C VAL A 297 -9.56 -16.41 9.51
N ASP A 298 -10.77 -16.57 10.06
CA ASP A 298 -11.44 -15.53 10.84
C ASP A 298 -11.53 -14.18 10.08
N VAL A 299 -11.83 -14.27 8.78
CA VAL A 299 -12.14 -13.10 7.92
C VAL A 299 -13.61 -12.73 8.09
N SER A 300 -13.92 -11.52 8.53
CA SER A 300 -15.31 -11.07 8.69
C SER A 300 -15.68 -9.90 7.79
N LEU A 301 -16.88 -9.98 7.21
CA LEU A 301 -17.47 -8.91 6.41
C LEU A 301 -18.76 -8.42 7.09
N ALA A 302 -18.86 -7.12 7.32
CA ALA A 302 -20.05 -6.48 7.85
C ALA A 302 -20.36 -5.18 7.10
N THR A 303 -21.60 -5.03 6.65
CA THR A 303 -22.11 -3.82 5.98
C THR A 303 -21.25 -3.40 4.78
N VAL A 304 -20.95 -4.33 3.87
CA VAL A 304 -20.22 -4.06 2.61
C VAL A 304 -21.24 -3.76 1.51
N GLU A 305 -21.19 -2.55 0.95
CA GLU A 305 -22.13 -2.05 -0.07
C GLU A 305 -21.39 -1.36 -1.23
N LEU A 306 -20.96 -2.15 -2.20
CA LEU A 306 -20.19 -1.77 -3.37
C LEU A 306 -21.06 -1.85 -4.62
N LYS A 307 -21.12 -0.76 -5.39
CA LYS A 307 -21.91 -0.67 -6.62
C LYS A 307 -20.98 -0.61 -7.83
N PRO A 308 -21.21 -1.42 -8.88
CA PRO A 308 -20.40 -1.34 -10.08
C PRO A 308 -20.66 -0.02 -10.82
N ILE A 309 -19.60 0.56 -11.38
CA ILE A 309 -19.65 1.59 -12.42
C ILE A 309 -19.05 0.96 -13.68
N GLN A 310 -19.86 0.87 -14.75
CA GLN A 310 -19.43 0.28 -16.01
C GLN A 310 -18.97 1.36 -16.96
N GLU A 311 -17.67 1.66 -16.94
CA GLU A 311 -17.09 2.71 -17.80
C GLU A 311 -15.94 2.21 -18.67
N GLN A 312 -14.99 1.43 -18.12
CA GLN A 312 -13.70 1.17 -18.81
C GLN A 312 -13.19 -0.28 -18.76
N TYR A 313 -13.59 -1.08 -17.76
CA TYR A 313 -13.05 -2.42 -17.53
C TYR A 313 -14.15 -3.49 -17.52
N HIS A 314 -13.73 -4.75 -17.71
CA HIS A 314 -14.62 -5.87 -17.49
C HIS A 314 -14.97 -5.98 -15.99
N LEU A 315 -16.27 -6.07 -15.70
CA LEU A 315 -16.76 -6.28 -14.34
C LEU A 315 -16.73 -7.77 -14.00
N TYR A 316 -16.05 -8.11 -12.91
CA TYR A 316 -15.96 -9.48 -12.41
C TYR A 316 -16.78 -9.66 -11.13
N ASP A 317 -17.31 -10.86 -10.96
CA ASP A 317 -17.93 -11.29 -9.70
C ASP A 317 -16.91 -11.35 -8.54
N PRO A 318 -17.39 -11.25 -7.28
CA PRO A 318 -16.55 -11.49 -6.12
C PRO A 318 -15.79 -12.82 -6.22
N PHE A 319 -14.52 -12.81 -5.85
CA PHE A 319 -13.67 -13.99 -5.85
C PHE A 319 -13.17 -14.31 -4.44
N CYS A 320 -13.25 -15.59 -4.06
CA CYS A 320 -12.69 -16.09 -2.81
C CYS A 320 -12.06 -17.46 -3.06
N TRP A 321 -10.83 -17.65 -2.60
CA TRP A 321 -10.14 -18.92 -2.60
C TRP A 321 -9.50 -19.13 -1.23
N GLN A 322 -9.76 -20.29 -0.61
CA GLN A 322 -9.24 -20.68 0.70
C GLN A 322 -9.41 -19.59 1.78
N THR A 323 -10.55 -18.90 1.75
CA THR A 323 -10.88 -17.82 2.69
C THR A 323 -12.04 -18.26 3.56
N PHE A 324 -11.82 -18.30 4.87
CA PHE A 324 -12.76 -18.79 5.86
C PHE A 324 -13.11 -17.70 6.88
N GLY A 325 -14.37 -17.65 7.28
CA GLY A 325 -14.82 -16.76 8.34
C GLY A 325 -16.32 -16.57 8.34
N GLU A 326 -16.81 -15.33 8.36
CA GLU A 326 -18.25 -15.06 8.49
C GLU A 326 -18.72 -13.81 7.76
N LEU A 327 -19.95 -13.88 7.25
CA LEU A 327 -20.73 -12.72 6.81
C LEU A 327 -21.63 -12.29 7.97
N LYS A 328 -21.26 -11.20 8.66
CA LYS A 328 -22.05 -10.67 9.80
C LYS A 328 -23.35 -10.00 9.35
N THR A 329 -23.37 -9.48 8.13
CA THR A 329 -24.57 -8.92 7.49
C THR A 329 -24.58 -9.30 6.00
N PRO A 330 -25.73 -9.20 5.32
CA PRO A 330 -25.76 -9.26 3.86
C PRO A 330 -24.83 -8.20 3.23
N THR A 331 -24.29 -8.53 2.07
CA THR A 331 -23.40 -7.65 1.29
C THR A 331 -24.03 -7.32 -0.06
N VAL A 332 -23.67 -6.17 -0.61
CA VAL A 332 -24.02 -5.77 -1.98
C VAL A 332 -22.70 -5.52 -2.74
N PRO A 333 -22.42 -6.23 -3.84
CA PRO A 333 -23.10 -7.45 -4.29
C PRO A 333 -22.96 -8.61 -3.27
N PRO A 334 -23.75 -9.69 -3.39
CA PRO A 334 -23.60 -10.87 -2.54
C PRO A 334 -22.22 -11.51 -2.69
N ILE A 335 -21.48 -11.68 -1.59
CA ILE A 335 -20.17 -12.35 -1.57
C ILE A 335 -20.37 -13.80 -1.14
N GLY A 336 -20.98 -14.60 -2.02
CA GLY A 336 -21.31 -15.99 -1.75
C GLY A 336 -20.11 -16.96 -1.77
N CYS A 337 -18.93 -16.49 -2.16
CA CYS A 337 -17.72 -17.31 -2.26
C CYS A 337 -16.99 -17.51 -0.92
N LEU A 338 -17.29 -16.72 0.12
CA LEU A 338 -16.66 -16.85 1.43
C LEU A 338 -17.08 -18.17 2.09
N GLN A 339 -16.11 -18.97 2.55
CA GLN A 339 -16.40 -20.22 3.23
C GLN A 339 -16.73 -19.93 4.71
N ILE A 340 -17.94 -20.27 5.15
CA ILE A 340 -18.37 -19.97 6.52
C ILE A 340 -17.72 -20.93 7.51
N GLY A 341 -17.19 -20.39 8.61
CA GLY A 341 -16.56 -21.15 9.69
C GLY A 341 -15.04 -21.23 9.55
N LYS A 342 -14.47 -22.42 9.80
CA LYS A 342 -13.02 -22.69 9.79
C LYS A 342 -12.70 -23.83 8.82
N PRO A 343 -11.47 -23.91 8.27
CA PRO A 343 -11.05 -25.03 7.44
C PRO A 343 -11.15 -26.37 8.19
N THR A 344 -11.49 -27.44 7.48
CA THR A 344 -11.68 -28.78 8.08
C THR A 344 -10.38 -29.45 8.52
N ASN A 345 -9.24 -29.02 7.95
CA ASN A 345 -7.92 -29.51 8.32
C ASN A 345 -7.25 -28.52 9.29
N ASN A 346 -7.14 -28.90 10.55
CA ASN A 346 -6.33 -28.17 11.53
C ASN A 346 -4.85 -28.44 11.26
N ARG A 347 -4.22 -27.62 10.43
CA ARG A 347 -2.75 -27.60 10.36
C ARG A 347 -2.23 -27.10 11.71
N ILE A 348 -1.32 -27.85 12.31
CA ILE A 348 -0.61 -27.42 13.52
C ILE A 348 0.28 -26.25 13.11
N GLN A 349 0.02 -25.05 13.65
CA GLN A 349 0.90 -23.88 13.49
C GLN A 349 2.29 -24.25 14.02
N THR A 350 3.32 -23.97 13.23
CA THR A 350 4.72 -24.19 13.61
C THR A 350 5.35 -22.88 14.09
N ASP A 351 6.51 -22.94 14.76
CA ASP A 351 7.24 -21.73 15.20
C ASP A 351 7.59 -20.77 14.04
N HIS A 352 7.60 -21.26 12.80
CA HIS A 352 7.79 -20.47 11.58
C HIS A 352 6.56 -19.63 11.18
N ASP A 353 5.38 -20.00 11.68
CA ASP A 353 4.09 -19.41 11.30
C ASP A 353 3.60 -18.36 12.31
N ILE A 354 4.32 -18.19 13.42
CA ILE A 354 3.93 -17.33 14.55
C ILE A 354 4.80 -16.07 14.54
N CYS A 355 4.26 -14.98 15.07
CA CYS A 355 4.94 -13.76 15.50
C CYS A 355 4.44 -13.45 16.92
#